data_AF-A0A950MY81-F1
#
_entry.id   AF-A0A950MY81-F1
#
_cell.length_a   1.000
_cell.length_b   1.000
_cell.length_c   1.000
_cell.angle_alpha   90.00
_cell.angle_beta   90.00
_cell.angle_gamma   90.00
#
_symmetry.space_group_name_H-M   'P 1'
#
loop_
_entity.id
_entity.type
_entity.pdbx_description
1 polymer ?
#
loop_
_entity_poly.entity_id
_entity_poly.type
_entity_poly.pdbx_seq_one_letter_code
_entity_poly.pdbx_strand_id
1 'polypeptide(L)'
;MSRARLVAAVVFALLSAGASYGQAQDLPALDLGARDIGGIVTGNAGPEAGVWVIAETKNLGTRFAKIVVTDDQGRFVIPDLPAAHYQVWVRGYGLIDSPKADADPGKRLTLQADAAPDRAAAAQYYPANYWFSLLRIPERDKFPGSGPNGNGIPREFKTREQWLNAIKTNGCGNCHQIGNYATRTIPPTFEHLESSLAAWARRLQSGPGGTTMVRTMGRLLTPDGGHLAALADWTDRIAAGELPRSSPSRPTGIERNLVVTIRDWLDPKHYLHDLTATDKRHPTVNANGPVYGATELSTNTMPVLDPVRDEKHVVAMPVRDPARTPSSALANPVFAASPYFGMEQVWDSRVNAHSPAMDRQGRIYFTAQNRPPNDIPPYCKKDSPLRSAQLYPLTQQHDGFFQNARQVTVYDPRSNKFTFIDTCFGTQHLNFAEDENDTLWFSGNTQGKSALVGWVNTKKFWQTGDAAVAQGWSALVVDTNGNGKRDEDYN
;
A
#
# COMPACT_ATOMS: atom_id res chain seq x y z
N MET A 1 -34.42 20.34 88.27
CA MET A 1 -35.12 20.87 87.09
C MET A 1 -34.10 21.28 86.03
N SER A 2 -34.09 20.56 84.90
CA SER A 2 -33.82 21.03 83.52
C SER A 2 -32.63 21.97 83.25
N ARG A 3 -31.59 21.48 82.57
CA ARG A 3 -31.36 21.64 81.11
C ARG A 3 -29.89 21.36 80.76
N ALA A 4 -29.61 20.16 80.27
CA ALA A 4 -28.39 19.85 79.53
C ALA A 4 -28.57 20.26 78.06
N ARG A 5 -27.64 21.04 77.50
CA ARG A 5 -27.55 21.34 76.07
C ARG A 5 -26.58 20.35 75.43
N LEU A 6 -27.08 19.48 74.55
CA LEU A 6 -26.26 18.65 73.66
C LEU A 6 -25.91 19.48 72.43
N VAL A 7 -24.61 19.60 72.13
CA VAL A 7 -24.07 20.10 70.86
C VAL A 7 -23.75 18.86 70.02
N ALA A 8 -24.40 18.71 68.87
CA ALA A 8 -24.11 17.65 67.91
C ALA A 8 -22.97 18.09 66.99
N ALA A 9 -21.83 17.39 67.05
CA ALA A 9 -20.74 17.51 66.09
C ALA A 9 -20.96 16.52 64.94
N VAL A 10 -21.08 17.03 63.72
CA VAL A 10 -21.17 16.22 62.48
C VAL A 10 -19.74 15.96 62.00
N VAL A 11 -19.33 14.70 61.98
CA VAL A 11 -18.06 14.24 61.40
C VAL A 11 -18.29 13.88 59.93
N PHE A 12 -17.65 14.60 59.02
CA PHE A 12 -17.56 14.24 57.61
C PHE A 12 -16.50 13.15 57.44
N ALA A 13 -16.91 11.94 57.04
CA ALA A 13 -16.00 10.88 56.63
C ALA A 13 -15.61 11.07 55.15
N LEU A 14 -14.33 11.36 54.90
CA LEU A 14 -13.71 11.33 53.57
C LEU A 14 -13.47 9.88 53.18
N LEU A 15 -14.26 9.35 52.25
CA LEU A 15 -14.02 8.06 51.59
C LEU A 15 -13.03 8.28 50.43
N SER A 16 -11.76 7.96 50.67
CA SER A 16 -10.75 7.79 49.62
C SER A 16 -11.01 6.49 48.85
N ALA A 17 -11.58 6.60 47.65
CA ALA A 17 -11.68 5.48 46.71
C ALA A 17 -10.30 5.21 46.10
N GLY A 18 -9.51 4.33 46.74
CA GLY A 18 -8.33 3.74 46.11
C GLY A 18 -8.77 2.75 45.04
N ALA A 19 -8.37 2.98 43.79
CA ALA A 19 -8.48 2.00 42.72
C ALA A 19 -7.64 0.77 43.11
N SER A 20 -8.30 -0.24 43.64
CA SER A 20 -7.70 -1.53 43.95
C SER A 20 -7.69 -2.33 42.65
N TYR A 21 -6.52 -2.47 42.03
CA TYR A 21 -6.30 -3.47 40.99
C TYR A 21 -6.55 -4.85 41.62
N GLY A 22 -7.66 -5.47 41.25
CA GLY A 22 -8.06 -6.78 41.76
C GLY A 22 -6.98 -7.83 41.51
N GLN A 23 -6.66 -8.59 42.57
CA GLN A 23 -5.84 -9.79 42.47
C GLN A 23 -6.43 -10.77 41.47
N ALA A 24 -5.55 -11.44 40.74
CA ALA A 24 -5.83 -12.39 39.67
C ALA A 24 -6.98 -13.36 40.02
N GLN A 25 -8.07 -13.28 39.26
CA GLN A 25 -8.92 -14.45 39.05
C GLN A 25 -8.06 -15.50 38.32
N ASP A 26 -8.10 -16.75 38.77
CA ASP A 26 -7.43 -17.87 38.11
C ASP A 26 -7.81 -17.92 36.63
N LEU A 27 -6.94 -17.34 35.79
CA LEU A 27 -7.04 -17.46 34.35
C LEU A 27 -6.97 -18.95 34.02
N PRO A 28 -7.88 -19.50 33.19
CA PRO A 28 -7.73 -20.85 32.65
C PRO A 28 -6.29 -21.02 32.17
N ALA A 29 -5.67 -22.16 32.42
CA ALA A 29 -4.27 -22.40 32.10
C ALA A 29 -4.00 -22.21 30.60
N LEU A 30 -3.70 -20.97 30.20
CA LEU A 30 -3.11 -20.62 28.92
C LEU A 30 -1.65 -21.03 29.01
N ASP A 31 -1.28 -22.08 28.29
CA ASP A 31 0.13 -22.40 28.11
C ASP A 31 0.77 -21.24 27.35
N LEU A 32 1.73 -20.56 28.00
CA LEU A 32 2.39 -19.38 27.45
C LEU A 32 3.88 -19.65 27.41
N GLY A 33 4.48 -19.48 26.23
CA GLY A 33 5.91 -19.41 26.09
C GLY A 33 6.49 -18.15 26.73
N ALA A 34 7.78 -18.19 27.03
CA ALA A 34 8.51 -17.04 27.59
C ALA A 34 8.50 -15.79 26.66
N ARG A 35 8.16 -15.98 25.39
CA ARG A 35 8.08 -14.92 24.38
C ARG A 35 6.65 -14.47 24.07
N ASP A 36 5.67 -14.98 24.80
CA ASP A 36 4.25 -14.71 24.52
C ASP A 36 3.69 -13.70 25.51
N ILE A 37 2.73 -12.89 25.08
CA ILE A 37 1.82 -12.18 26.00
C ILE A 37 0.45 -12.80 25.82
N GLY A 38 -0.15 -13.30 26.89
CA GLY A 38 -1.48 -13.90 26.84
C GLY A 38 -2.42 -13.34 27.88
N GLY A 39 -3.67 -13.76 27.83
CA GLY A 39 -4.65 -13.26 28.78
C GLY A 39 -6.09 -13.46 28.37
N ILE A 40 -6.94 -12.69 29.02
CA ILE A 40 -8.36 -12.59 28.68
C ILE A 40 -8.75 -11.12 28.47
N VAL A 41 -9.76 -10.93 27.63
CA VAL A 41 -10.49 -9.68 27.49
C VAL A 41 -11.89 -9.86 28.03
N THR A 42 -12.32 -8.96 28.89
CA THR A 42 -13.69 -8.89 29.41
C THR A 42 -14.36 -7.60 28.96
N GLY A 43 -15.63 -7.68 28.57
CA GLY A 43 -16.50 -6.53 28.34
C GLY A 43 -17.56 -6.44 29.43
N ASN A 44 -18.55 -5.57 29.23
CA ASN A 44 -19.63 -5.34 30.19
C ASN A 44 -20.55 -6.57 30.38
N ALA A 45 -20.57 -7.49 29.42
CA ALA A 45 -21.42 -8.68 29.42
C ALA A 45 -20.67 -9.99 29.74
N GLY A 46 -19.42 -9.91 30.19
CA GLY A 46 -18.56 -11.08 30.42
C GLY A 46 -17.40 -11.15 29.42
N PRO A 47 -16.94 -12.36 29.03
CA PRO A 47 -15.84 -12.50 28.08
C PRO A 47 -16.11 -11.82 26.73
N GLU A 48 -15.12 -11.08 26.21
CA GLU A 48 -15.27 -10.31 24.97
C GLU A 48 -14.67 -11.07 23.77
N ALA A 49 -15.53 -11.68 22.96
CA ALA A 49 -15.11 -12.49 21.82
C ALA A 49 -14.94 -11.67 20.52
N GLY A 50 -14.00 -12.11 19.66
CA GLY A 50 -13.82 -11.55 18.34
C GLY A 50 -13.28 -10.11 18.34
N VAL A 51 -12.50 -9.73 19.35
CA VAL A 51 -11.85 -8.41 19.41
C VAL A 51 -10.34 -8.53 19.18
N TRP A 52 -9.74 -7.51 18.59
CA TRP A 52 -8.31 -7.46 18.35
C TRP A 52 -7.58 -7.07 19.62
N VAL A 53 -6.57 -7.86 20.01
CA VAL A 53 -5.60 -7.49 21.03
C VAL A 53 -4.30 -7.12 20.33
N ILE A 54 -3.83 -5.91 20.57
CA ILE A 54 -2.73 -5.27 19.84
C ILE A 54 -1.61 -5.02 20.83
N ALA A 55 -0.46 -5.67 20.64
CA ALA A 55 0.79 -5.30 21.30
C ALA A 55 1.62 -4.44 20.35
N GLU A 56 1.92 -3.20 20.73
CA GLU A 56 2.75 -2.30 19.93
C GLU A 56 3.97 -1.77 20.71
N THR A 57 5.05 -1.50 19.98
CA THR A 57 6.29 -0.94 20.53
C THR A 57 7.02 -0.10 19.50
N LYS A 58 7.84 0.83 19.99
CA LYS A 58 8.82 1.60 19.19
C LYS A 58 10.26 1.29 19.59
N ASN A 59 10.45 0.34 20.52
CA ASN A 59 11.76 0.00 21.08
C ASN A 59 12.57 -0.93 20.15
N LEU A 60 12.02 -1.31 19.00
CA LEU A 60 12.60 -2.28 18.05
C LEU A 60 13.09 -1.61 16.75
N GLY A 61 13.90 -0.55 16.81
CA GLY A 61 14.50 0.13 15.63
C GLY A 61 13.53 0.68 14.57
N THR A 62 12.25 0.35 14.68
CA THR A 62 11.13 0.61 13.80
C THR A 62 9.84 0.43 14.60
N ARG A 63 8.74 1.00 14.11
CA ARG A 63 7.43 0.74 14.73
C ARG A 63 7.06 -0.71 14.49
N PHE A 64 6.65 -1.39 15.55
CA PHE A 64 6.21 -2.77 15.53
C PHE A 64 4.84 -2.89 16.18
N ALA A 65 3.95 -3.68 15.59
CA ALA A 65 2.74 -4.15 16.24
C ALA A 65 2.48 -5.62 15.90
N LYS A 66 1.98 -6.40 16.86
CA LYS A 66 1.44 -7.74 16.63
C LYS A 66 0.01 -7.80 17.14
N ILE A 67 -0.87 -8.32 16.29
CA ILE A 67 -2.32 -8.29 16.48
C ILE A 67 -2.86 -9.71 16.41
N VAL A 68 -3.67 -10.07 17.40
CA VAL A 68 -4.40 -11.34 17.46
C VAL A 68 -5.87 -11.09 17.76
N VAL A 69 -6.70 -12.13 17.68
CA VAL A 69 -8.13 -12.02 17.97
C VAL A 69 -8.52 -12.93 19.13
N THR A 70 -9.40 -12.45 20.00
CA THR A 70 -9.92 -13.25 21.11
C THR A 70 -10.88 -14.37 20.66
N ASP A 71 -10.84 -15.49 21.37
CA ASP A 71 -11.80 -16.59 21.19
C ASP A 71 -13.16 -16.33 21.88
N ASP A 72 -14.06 -17.33 21.88
CA ASP A 72 -15.40 -17.20 22.51
C ASP A 72 -15.37 -16.99 24.02
N GLN A 73 -14.23 -17.26 24.67
CA GLN A 73 -14.01 -17.04 26.10
C GLN A 73 -13.15 -15.79 26.34
N GLY A 74 -13.00 -14.92 25.34
CA GLY A 74 -12.19 -13.70 25.43
C GLY A 74 -10.69 -13.95 25.54
N ARG A 75 -10.22 -15.20 25.37
CA ARG A 75 -8.81 -15.55 25.56
C ARG A 75 -7.98 -15.15 24.36
N PHE A 76 -6.74 -14.75 24.58
CA PHE A 76 -5.77 -14.44 23.53
C PHE A 76 -4.36 -14.88 23.89
N VAL A 77 -3.55 -15.13 22.87
CA VAL A 77 -2.09 -15.27 22.95
C VAL A 77 -1.50 -14.46 21.80
N ILE A 78 -0.62 -13.52 22.11
CA ILE A 78 0.24 -12.81 21.15
C ILE A 78 1.58 -13.55 21.17
N PRO A 79 1.85 -14.41 20.18
CA PRO A 79 3.00 -15.31 20.23
C PRO A 79 4.29 -14.63 19.79
N ASP A 80 5.43 -15.19 20.17
CA ASP A 80 6.75 -14.93 19.58
C ASP A 80 7.10 -13.43 19.46
N LEU A 81 6.91 -12.69 20.55
CA LEU A 81 7.31 -11.29 20.61
C LEU A 81 8.84 -11.18 20.73
N PRO A 82 9.48 -10.25 20.01
CA PRO A 82 10.84 -9.82 20.30
C PRO A 82 10.98 -9.32 21.74
N ALA A 83 12.20 -9.35 22.29
CA ALA A 83 12.46 -8.81 23.61
C ALA A 83 12.38 -7.28 23.59
N ALA A 84 11.26 -6.73 24.03
CA ALA A 84 11.00 -5.30 24.14
C ALA A 84 9.88 -5.06 25.16
N HIS A 85 9.70 -3.79 25.51
CA HIS A 85 8.54 -3.34 26.26
C HIS A 85 7.39 -3.02 25.31
N TYR A 86 6.17 -3.46 25.64
CA TYR A 86 4.97 -3.30 24.80
C TYR A 86 3.86 -2.55 25.51
N GLN A 87 3.11 -1.78 24.73
CA GLN A 87 1.77 -1.33 25.10
C GLN A 87 0.75 -2.28 24.49
N VAL A 88 -0.11 -2.86 25.32
CA VAL A 88 -1.13 -3.83 24.93
C VAL A 88 -2.52 -3.26 25.17
N TRP A 89 -3.39 -3.35 24.17
CA TRP A 89 -4.74 -2.76 24.22
C TRP A 89 -5.71 -3.49 23.28
N VAL A 90 -6.99 -3.19 23.45
CA VAL A 90 -8.10 -3.86 22.77
C VAL A 90 -8.79 -2.91 21.79
N ARG A 91 -9.14 -3.44 20.61
CA ARG A 91 -10.00 -2.79 19.62
C ARG A 91 -11.06 -3.77 19.12
N GLY A 92 -12.25 -3.28 18.79
CA GLY A 92 -13.27 -4.10 18.15
C GLY A 92 -14.37 -3.26 17.51
N TYR A 93 -15.12 -3.85 16.58
CA TYR A 93 -16.34 -3.21 16.09
C TYR A 93 -17.38 -3.14 17.22
N GLY A 94 -18.03 -1.98 17.37
CA GLY A 94 -18.92 -1.68 18.48
C GLY A 94 -18.22 -1.18 19.75
N LEU A 95 -16.89 -1.06 19.72
CA LEU A 95 -16.06 -0.61 20.84
C LEU A 95 -15.34 0.70 20.50
N ILE A 96 -14.72 1.30 21.52
CA ILE A 96 -13.61 2.25 21.38
C ILE A 96 -12.30 1.56 21.79
N ASP A 97 -11.16 2.16 21.46
CA ASP A 97 -9.87 1.68 21.95
C ASP A 97 -9.84 1.71 23.48
N SER A 98 -9.44 0.58 24.09
CA SER A 98 -9.25 0.51 25.54
C SER A 98 -8.03 1.34 25.97
N PRO A 99 -7.91 1.68 27.27
CA PRO A 99 -6.63 2.04 27.86
C PRO A 99 -5.54 1.02 27.54
N LYS A 100 -4.32 1.52 27.38
CA LYS A 100 -3.14 0.70 27.13
C LYS A 100 -2.55 0.20 28.44
N ALA A 101 -2.21 -1.08 28.48
CA ALA A 101 -1.50 -1.72 29.56
C ALA A 101 -0.06 -2.01 29.14
N ASP A 102 0.88 -1.71 30.03
CA ASP A 102 2.29 -2.01 29.82
C ASP A 102 2.58 -3.48 30.12
N ALA A 103 3.30 -4.16 29.23
CA ALA A 103 3.63 -5.58 29.38
C ALA A 103 4.92 -5.96 28.68
N ASP A 104 5.64 -6.90 29.29
CA ASP A 104 6.78 -7.59 28.68
C ASP A 104 6.36 -9.01 28.26
N PRO A 105 7.09 -9.65 27.33
CA PRO A 105 6.88 -11.06 27.02
C PRO A 105 6.95 -11.97 28.26
N GLY A 106 6.15 -13.05 28.26
CA GLY A 106 5.95 -13.97 29.37
C GLY A 106 4.86 -13.54 30.37
N LYS A 107 4.18 -12.41 30.15
CA LYS A 107 3.16 -11.88 31.06
C LYS A 107 1.74 -12.32 30.68
N ARG A 108 0.89 -12.39 31.71
CA ARG A 108 -0.56 -12.56 31.60
C ARG A 108 -1.27 -11.26 31.90
N LEU A 109 -2.25 -10.90 31.07
CA LEU A 109 -3.05 -9.69 31.23
C LEU A 109 -4.53 -10.02 31.36
N THR A 110 -5.23 -9.23 32.17
CA THR A 110 -6.69 -9.10 32.10
C THR A 110 -6.96 -7.71 31.54
N LEU A 111 -7.53 -7.65 30.34
CA LEU A 111 -7.85 -6.41 29.64
C LEU A 111 -9.35 -6.18 29.66
N GLN A 112 -9.77 -4.92 29.77
CA GLN A 112 -11.17 -4.53 29.65
C GLN A 112 -11.41 -3.97 28.25
N ALA A 113 -12.46 -4.45 27.59
CA ALA A 113 -13.00 -3.88 26.37
C ALA A 113 -13.98 -2.75 26.70
N ASP A 114 -13.82 -1.60 26.05
CA ASP A 114 -14.65 -0.43 26.27
C ASP A 114 -15.73 -0.31 25.20
N ALA A 115 -16.99 -0.44 25.61
CA ALA A 115 -18.13 -0.25 24.73
C ALA A 115 -18.14 1.17 24.17
N ALA A 116 -18.44 1.30 22.87
CA ALA A 116 -18.61 2.62 22.30
C ALA A 116 -19.84 3.31 22.93
N PRO A 117 -19.73 4.60 23.32
CA PRO A 117 -20.84 5.31 23.95
C PRO A 117 -22.03 5.51 23.01
N ASP A 118 -21.79 5.53 21.71
CA ASP A 118 -22.81 5.62 20.68
C ASP A 118 -22.33 5.03 19.34
N ARG A 119 -23.22 5.03 18.35
CA ARG A 119 -22.94 4.53 17.00
C ARG A 119 -21.90 5.36 16.26
N ALA A 120 -21.80 6.67 16.52
CA ALA A 120 -20.86 7.55 15.85
C ALA A 120 -19.42 7.25 16.30
N ALA A 121 -19.23 7.02 17.60
CA ALA A 121 -17.97 6.59 18.19
C ALA A 121 -17.56 5.20 17.66
N ALA A 122 -18.49 4.23 17.63
CA ALA A 122 -18.22 2.89 17.08
C ALA A 122 -17.79 2.94 15.60
N ALA A 123 -18.47 3.78 14.79
CA ALA A 123 -18.22 3.86 13.37
C ALA A 123 -16.82 4.39 13.02
N GLN A 124 -16.15 5.13 13.94
CA GLN A 124 -14.79 5.64 13.69
C GLN A 124 -13.80 4.52 13.39
N TYR A 125 -14.04 3.32 13.92
CA TYR A 125 -13.21 2.13 13.75
C TYR A 125 -13.64 1.24 12.57
N TYR A 126 -14.70 1.60 11.85
CA TYR A 126 -15.15 0.80 10.71
C TYR A 126 -14.16 0.91 9.54
N PRO A 127 -14.03 -0.15 8.73
CA PRO A 127 -13.16 -0.12 7.55
C PRO A 127 -13.53 1.00 6.59
N ALA A 128 -12.54 1.51 5.87
CA ALA A 128 -12.70 2.65 4.98
C ALA A 128 -13.80 2.46 3.92
N ASN A 129 -13.98 1.24 3.41
CA ASN A 129 -15.01 0.93 2.43
C ASN A 129 -16.46 1.14 2.95
N TYR A 130 -16.72 1.00 4.25
CA TYR A 130 -18.04 1.31 4.84
C TYR A 130 -18.35 2.81 4.72
N TRP A 131 -17.36 3.65 4.97
CA TRP A 131 -17.48 5.09 4.81
C TRP A 131 -17.56 5.49 3.34
N PHE A 132 -16.73 4.89 2.49
CA PHE A 132 -16.76 5.15 1.05
C PHE A 132 -18.08 4.73 0.40
N SER A 133 -18.80 3.75 0.98
CA SER A 133 -20.12 3.33 0.49
C SER A 133 -21.21 4.41 0.61
N LEU A 134 -20.98 5.46 1.41
CA LEU A 134 -21.90 6.61 1.53
C LEU A 134 -21.80 7.57 0.35
N LEU A 135 -20.75 7.46 -0.47
CA LEU A 135 -20.58 8.28 -1.67
C LEU A 135 -21.72 7.98 -2.65
N ARG A 136 -22.42 9.04 -3.09
CA ARG A 136 -23.42 8.93 -4.15
C ARG A 136 -22.72 8.82 -5.50
N ILE A 137 -23.20 7.89 -6.33
CA ILE A 137 -22.68 7.67 -7.69
C ILE A 137 -23.75 8.06 -8.71
N PRO A 138 -23.39 8.38 -9.97
CA PRO A 138 -24.37 8.65 -11.01
C PRO A 138 -25.36 7.50 -11.20
N GLU A 139 -26.63 7.84 -11.41
CA GLU A 139 -27.69 6.86 -11.68
C GLU A 139 -27.49 6.15 -13.01
N ARG A 140 -28.06 4.96 -13.17
CA ARG A 140 -27.87 4.13 -14.38
C ARG A 140 -28.43 4.78 -15.65
N ASP A 141 -29.49 5.57 -15.52
CA ASP A 141 -30.16 6.28 -16.62
C ASP A 141 -29.33 7.45 -17.20
N LYS A 142 -28.27 7.89 -16.49
CA LYS A 142 -27.29 8.86 -16.99
C LYS A 142 -26.32 8.28 -18.01
N PHE A 143 -26.41 6.98 -18.33
CA PHE A 143 -25.54 6.31 -19.29
C PHE A 143 -26.32 5.87 -20.54
N PRO A 144 -25.72 5.92 -21.74
CA PRO A 144 -24.33 6.31 -22.03
C PRO A 144 -24.08 7.81 -21.90
N GLY A 145 -22.85 8.21 -21.59
CA GLY A 145 -22.47 9.61 -21.53
C GLY A 145 -22.60 10.32 -22.87
N SER A 146 -23.24 11.49 -22.87
CA SER A 146 -23.43 12.34 -24.05
C SER A 146 -22.64 13.65 -24.01
N GLY A 147 -21.79 13.83 -23.00
CA GLY A 147 -20.90 14.98 -22.83
C GLY A 147 -21.57 16.18 -22.15
N PRO A 148 -20.84 17.31 -22.04
CA PRO A 148 -21.25 18.46 -21.23
C PRO A 148 -22.56 19.12 -21.71
N ASN A 149 -22.82 19.11 -23.03
CA ASN A 149 -24.06 19.67 -23.62
C ASN A 149 -25.23 18.67 -23.63
N GLY A 150 -25.04 17.47 -23.06
CA GLY A 150 -26.06 16.43 -22.96
C GLY A 150 -26.39 16.12 -21.51
N ASN A 151 -26.21 14.86 -21.11
CA ASN A 151 -26.44 14.40 -19.73
C ASN A 151 -25.28 14.70 -18.77
N GLY A 152 -24.27 15.45 -19.21
CA GLY A 152 -23.11 15.87 -18.43
C GLY A 152 -22.01 14.81 -18.32
N ILE A 153 -22.34 13.51 -18.43
CA ILE A 153 -21.36 12.42 -18.30
C ILE A 153 -20.43 12.38 -19.53
N PRO A 154 -19.09 12.29 -19.34
CA PRO A 154 -18.14 12.18 -20.43
C PRO A 154 -18.46 11.04 -21.39
N ARG A 155 -18.31 11.30 -22.70
CA ARG A 155 -18.67 10.36 -23.78
C ARG A 155 -17.89 9.05 -23.74
N GLU A 156 -16.75 9.00 -23.06
CA GLU A 156 -15.96 7.79 -22.87
C GLU A 156 -16.65 6.74 -21.99
N PHE A 157 -17.55 7.17 -21.08
CA PHE A 157 -18.28 6.25 -20.21
C PHE A 157 -19.61 5.84 -20.85
N LYS A 158 -19.64 4.66 -21.46
CA LYS A 158 -20.83 4.04 -22.05
C LYS A 158 -21.71 3.36 -21.02
N THR A 159 -21.14 2.91 -19.92
CA THR A 159 -21.87 2.26 -18.81
C THR A 159 -21.43 2.80 -17.46
N ARG A 160 -22.28 2.64 -16.44
CA ARG A 160 -21.94 3.00 -15.05
C ARG A 160 -20.75 2.19 -14.54
N GLU A 161 -20.60 0.95 -15.01
CA GLU A 161 -19.51 0.05 -14.65
C GLU A 161 -18.15 0.56 -15.19
N GLN A 162 -18.12 1.18 -16.38
CA GLN A 162 -16.90 1.83 -16.88
C GLN A 162 -16.51 3.04 -16.03
N TRP A 163 -17.49 3.83 -15.57
CA TRP A 163 -17.25 4.93 -14.63
C TRP A 163 -16.76 4.40 -13.27
N LEU A 164 -17.41 3.35 -12.73
CA LEU A 164 -16.99 2.71 -11.49
C LEU A 164 -15.57 2.14 -11.58
N ASN A 165 -15.20 1.57 -12.72
CA ASN A 165 -13.83 1.10 -12.98
C ASN A 165 -12.82 2.25 -12.88
N ALA A 166 -13.13 3.42 -13.43
CA ALA A 166 -12.27 4.61 -13.35
C ALA A 166 -12.10 5.12 -11.91
N ILE A 167 -13.11 4.97 -11.05
CA ILE A 167 -13.01 5.37 -9.63
C ILE A 167 -12.31 4.32 -8.78
N LYS A 168 -12.69 3.04 -8.93
CA LYS A 168 -12.29 1.96 -8.01
C LYS A 168 -10.96 1.30 -8.38
N THR A 169 -10.79 0.92 -9.64
CA THR A 169 -9.71 0.00 -10.05
C THR A 169 -8.64 0.68 -10.87
N ASN A 170 -9.02 1.57 -11.79
CA ASN A 170 -8.14 2.21 -12.77
C ASN A 170 -7.98 3.72 -12.55
N GLY A 171 -8.17 4.18 -11.31
CA GLY A 171 -7.97 5.56 -10.90
C GLY A 171 -7.76 5.66 -9.39
N CYS A 172 -8.58 6.44 -8.69
CA CYS A 172 -8.32 6.83 -7.30
C CYS A 172 -8.14 5.65 -6.33
N GLY A 173 -9.00 4.63 -6.41
CA GLY A 173 -9.02 3.50 -5.46
C GLY A 173 -7.81 2.56 -5.52
N ASN A 174 -7.03 2.60 -6.62
CA ASN A 174 -5.81 1.79 -6.72
C ASN A 174 -4.65 2.40 -5.92
N CYS A 175 -4.62 3.72 -5.79
CA CYS A 175 -3.53 4.44 -5.11
C CYS A 175 -3.92 4.95 -3.72
N HIS A 176 -5.22 5.09 -3.44
CA HIS A 176 -5.72 5.72 -2.22
C HIS A 176 -6.78 4.85 -1.54
N GLN A 177 -6.61 4.63 -0.24
CA GLN A 177 -7.65 4.06 0.60
C GLN A 177 -8.72 5.12 0.94
N ILE A 178 -9.65 5.34 0.01
CA ILE A 178 -10.77 6.28 0.21
C ILE A 178 -11.72 5.76 1.30
N GLY A 179 -12.11 6.66 2.21
CA GLY A 179 -13.00 6.38 3.33
C GLY A 179 -12.29 6.18 4.68
N ASN A 180 -10.95 6.16 4.70
CA ASN A 180 -10.22 6.32 5.95
C ASN A 180 -10.43 7.75 6.51
N TYR A 181 -10.05 7.99 7.77
CA TYR A 181 -10.27 9.29 8.41
C TYR A 181 -9.69 10.45 7.58
N ALA A 182 -8.43 10.33 7.13
CA ALA A 182 -7.75 11.38 6.38
C ALA A 182 -8.39 11.72 5.02
N THR A 183 -9.09 10.78 4.38
CA THR A 183 -9.75 11.02 3.10
C THR A 183 -11.21 11.41 3.25
N ARG A 184 -11.90 10.97 4.30
CA ARG A 184 -13.32 11.27 4.55
C ARG A 184 -13.58 12.60 5.27
N THR A 185 -12.55 13.23 5.83
CA THR A 185 -12.64 14.57 6.45
C THR A 185 -11.77 15.56 5.69
N ILE A 186 -11.98 16.88 5.90
CA ILE A 186 -11.07 17.93 5.42
C ILE A 186 -10.00 18.20 6.50
N PRO A 187 -8.69 18.17 6.19
CA PRO A 187 -7.65 18.47 7.17
C PRO A 187 -7.64 19.97 7.52
N PRO A 188 -7.15 20.34 8.72
CA PRO A 188 -7.09 21.73 9.18
C PRO A 188 -6.44 22.70 8.19
N THR A 189 -5.43 22.25 7.44
CA THR A 189 -4.75 23.05 6.42
C THR A 189 -5.69 23.57 5.32
N PHE A 190 -6.87 22.98 5.13
CA PHE A 190 -7.84 23.37 4.11
C PHE A 190 -9.15 23.93 4.69
N GLU A 191 -9.28 24.04 6.01
CA GLU A 191 -10.52 24.52 6.68
C GLU A 191 -10.84 25.98 6.37
N HIS A 192 -9.84 26.78 5.98
CA HIS A 192 -10.01 28.19 5.61
C HIS A 192 -10.59 28.41 4.21
N LEU A 193 -10.78 27.34 3.43
CA LEU A 193 -11.35 27.41 2.10
C LEU A 193 -12.87 27.49 2.16
N GLU A 194 -13.47 28.23 1.22
CA GLU A 194 -14.89 28.61 1.25
C GLU A 194 -15.89 27.44 1.21
N SER A 195 -15.45 26.27 0.73
CA SER A 195 -16.30 25.08 0.64
C SER A 195 -15.50 23.78 0.60
N SER A 196 -16.13 22.66 0.94
CA SER A 196 -15.55 21.32 0.75
C SER A 196 -15.19 21.02 -0.70
N LEU A 197 -15.91 21.59 -1.67
CA LEU A 197 -15.56 21.50 -3.09
C LEU A 197 -14.21 22.16 -3.38
N ALA A 198 -14.00 23.39 -2.89
CA ALA A 198 -12.72 24.09 -3.01
C ALA A 198 -11.60 23.34 -2.28
N ALA A 199 -11.89 22.79 -1.10
CA ALA A 199 -10.94 22.00 -0.33
C ALA A 199 -10.51 20.72 -1.05
N TRP A 200 -11.43 19.99 -1.68
CA TRP A 200 -11.10 18.83 -2.50
C TRP A 200 -10.30 19.21 -3.75
N ALA A 201 -10.67 20.29 -4.44
CA ALA A 201 -9.92 20.79 -5.59
C ALA A 201 -8.47 21.11 -5.23
N ARG A 202 -8.25 21.79 -4.09
CA ARG A 202 -6.90 22.11 -3.58
C ARG A 202 -6.16 20.87 -3.08
N ARG A 203 -6.84 19.92 -2.45
CA ARG A 203 -6.25 18.66 -1.99
C ARG A 203 -5.61 17.90 -3.15
N LEU A 204 -6.33 17.75 -4.26
CA LEU A 204 -5.87 16.99 -5.43
C LEU A 204 -4.64 17.60 -6.12
N GLN A 205 -4.30 18.85 -5.83
CA GLN A 205 -3.10 19.51 -6.34
C GLN A 205 -1.84 19.22 -5.50
N SER A 206 -1.99 18.61 -4.32
CA SER A 206 -0.94 18.56 -3.31
C SER A 206 0.14 17.52 -3.61
N GLY A 207 1.41 17.92 -3.49
CA GLY A 207 2.56 17.01 -3.55
C GLY A 207 2.87 16.48 -4.96
N PRO A 208 3.83 15.54 -5.09
CA PRO A 208 4.34 15.11 -6.40
C PRO A 208 3.31 14.36 -7.25
N GLY A 209 2.30 13.74 -6.64
CA GLY A 209 1.18 13.11 -7.35
C GLY A 209 0.13 14.08 -7.89
N GLY A 210 0.22 15.38 -7.57
CA GLY A 210 -0.81 16.38 -7.85
C GLY A 210 -1.22 16.47 -9.32
N THR A 211 -0.25 16.44 -10.24
CA THR A 211 -0.51 16.54 -11.69
C THR A 211 -1.38 15.38 -12.16
N THR A 212 -1.05 14.16 -11.72
CA THR A 212 -1.80 12.95 -12.08
C THR A 212 -3.19 12.95 -11.44
N MET A 213 -3.31 13.36 -10.18
CA MET A 213 -4.59 13.47 -9.48
C MET A 213 -5.54 14.46 -10.15
N VAL A 214 -5.06 15.67 -10.49
CA VAL A 214 -5.85 16.70 -11.19
C VAL A 214 -6.27 16.22 -12.58
N ARG A 215 -5.35 15.65 -13.36
CA ARG A 215 -5.66 15.12 -14.71
C ARG A 215 -6.72 14.02 -14.66
N THR A 216 -6.59 13.08 -13.73
CA THR A 216 -7.57 11.99 -13.56
C THR A 216 -8.93 12.54 -13.13
N MET A 217 -8.97 13.49 -12.20
CA MET A 217 -10.22 14.13 -11.79
C MET A 217 -10.88 14.89 -12.95
N GLY A 218 -10.10 15.56 -13.80
CA GLY A 218 -10.60 16.28 -14.97
C GLY A 218 -11.44 15.40 -15.91
N ARG A 219 -11.11 14.11 -16.03
CA ARG A 219 -11.89 13.13 -16.82
C ARG A 219 -13.24 12.76 -16.22
N LEU A 220 -13.47 13.12 -14.96
CA LEU A 220 -14.65 12.76 -14.17
C LEU A 220 -15.53 13.99 -13.86
N LEU A 221 -15.14 15.17 -14.36
CA LEU A 221 -15.91 16.39 -14.21
C LEU A 221 -17.13 16.40 -15.14
N THR A 222 -18.20 16.96 -14.62
CA THR A 222 -19.46 17.24 -15.31
C THR A 222 -19.84 18.70 -15.02
N PRO A 223 -20.82 19.31 -15.72
CA PRO A 223 -21.22 20.70 -15.47
C PRO A 223 -21.62 21.02 -14.02
N ASP A 224 -22.12 20.03 -13.28
CA ASP A 224 -22.46 20.08 -11.86
C ASP A 224 -21.30 19.67 -10.92
N GLY A 225 -20.07 19.61 -11.44
CA GLY A 225 -18.85 19.30 -10.66
C GLY A 225 -18.51 17.82 -10.54
N GLY A 226 -19.39 16.92 -11.00
CA GLY A 226 -19.11 15.50 -11.20
C GLY A 226 -18.62 14.76 -9.96
N HIS A 227 -17.60 13.93 -10.13
CA HIS A 227 -17.06 13.16 -9.00
C HIS A 227 -16.44 14.05 -7.91
N LEU A 228 -15.93 15.23 -8.27
CA LEU A 228 -15.39 16.19 -7.30
C LEU A 228 -16.48 16.73 -6.38
N ALA A 229 -17.64 17.08 -6.94
CA ALA A 229 -18.81 17.50 -6.15
C ALA A 229 -19.37 16.36 -5.30
N ALA A 230 -19.38 15.12 -5.82
CA ALA A 230 -19.79 13.95 -5.05
C ALA A 230 -18.90 13.72 -3.82
N LEU A 231 -17.57 13.91 -3.94
CA LEU A 231 -16.63 13.82 -2.81
C LEU A 231 -16.86 14.92 -1.77
N ALA A 232 -17.15 16.15 -2.22
CA ALA A 232 -17.49 17.26 -1.34
C ALA A 232 -18.79 16.99 -0.55
N ASP A 233 -19.89 16.66 -1.25
CA ASP A 233 -21.17 16.28 -0.62
C ASP A 233 -21.01 15.13 0.36
N TRP A 234 -20.24 14.11 -0.01
CA TRP A 234 -19.95 12.97 0.86
C TRP A 234 -19.23 13.38 2.15
N THR A 235 -18.25 14.29 2.05
CA THR A 235 -17.52 14.80 3.21
C THR A 235 -18.42 15.65 4.10
N ASP A 236 -19.25 16.52 3.50
CA ASP A 236 -20.18 17.39 4.21
C ASP A 236 -21.27 16.60 4.94
N ARG A 237 -21.84 15.57 4.31
CA ARG A 237 -22.82 14.70 4.96
C ARG A 237 -22.21 13.93 6.14
N ILE A 238 -20.97 13.44 6.01
CA ILE A 238 -20.26 12.80 7.13
C ILE A 238 -20.04 13.80 8.26
N ALA A 239 -19.60 15.03 7.97
CA ALA A 239 -19.43 16.08 8.96
C ALA A 239 -20.75 16.45 9.66
N ALA A 240 -21.87 16.38 8.94
CA ALA A 240 -23.23 16.57 9.47
C ALA A 240 -23.78 15.35 10.25
N GLY A 241 -23.00 14.26 10.38
CA GLY A 241 -23.34 13.09 11.20
C GLY A 241 -23.90 11.89 10.41
N GLU A 242 -23.79 11.86 9.09
CA GLU A 242 -24.12 10.64 8.32
C GLU A 242 -23.15 9.51 8.66
N LEU A 243 -23.70 8.34 8.99
CA LEU A 243 -22.93 7.15 9.39
C LEU A 243 -23.17 5.99 8.41
N PRO A 244 -22.18 5.07 8.25
CA PRO A 244 -22.37 3.82 7.50
C PRO A 244 -23.61 3.07 7.96
N ARG A 245 -24.43 2.59 7.01
CA ARG A 245 -25.77 2.04 7.31
C ARG A 245 -25.75 0.77 8.15
N SER A 246 -24.69 -0.03 8.02
CA SER A 246 -24.50 -1.28 8.75
C SER A 246 -23.22 -1.26 9.57
N SER A 247 -23.20 -2.07 10.62
CA SER A 247 -22.00 -2.37 11.40
C SER A 247 -21.25 -3.55 10.78
N PRO A 248 -19.92 -3.51 10.68
CA PRO A 248 -19.15 -4.66 10.26
C PRO A 248 -19.23 -5.80 11.29
N SER A 249 -19.17 -7.03 10.82
CA SER A 249 -19.11 -8.21 11.68
C SER A 249 -17.73 -8.36 12.30
N ARG A 250 -17.68 -8.82 13.55
CA ARG A 250 -16.42 -9.20 14.21
C ARG A 250 -15.90 -10.52 13.64
N PRO A 251 -14.58 -10.78 13.71
CA PRO A 251 -14.04 -12.07 13.28
C PRO A 251 -14.63 -13.24 14.06
N THR A 252 -14.97 -14.31 13.34
CA THR A 252 -15.50 -15.56 13.92
C THR A 252 -14.83 -16.78 13.30
N GLY A 253 -14.90 -17.93 13.99
CA GLY A 253 -14.31 -19.18 13.51
C GLY A 253 -12.83 -19.04 13.18
N ILE A 254 -12.44 -19.49 11.97
CA ILE A 254 -11.03 -19.55 11.55
C ILE A 254 -10.36 -18.17 11.44
N GLU A 255 -11.12 -17.10 11.25
CA GLU A 255 -10.58 -15.74 11.16
C GLU A 255 -9.87 -15.32 12.45
N ARG A 256 -10.24 -15.92 13.59
CA ARG A 256 -9.63 -15.65 14.88
C ARG A 256 -8.23 -16.25 15.05
N ASN A 257 -7.84 -17.16 14.16
CA ASN A 257 -6.51 -17.80 14.18
C ASN A 257 -5.45 -16.96 13.45
N LEU A 258 -5.81 -15.79 12.91
CA LEU A 258 -4.87 -14.92 12.22
C LEU A 258 -4.03 -14.11 13.22
N VAL A 259 -2.71 -14.18 13.05
CA VAL A 259 -1.74 -13.32 13.73
C VAL A 259 -1.14 -12.38 12.71
N VAL A 260 -1.32 -11.07 12.91
CA VAL A 260 -0.83 -10.04 12.00
C VAL A 260 0.33 -9.31 12.65
N THR A 261 1.50 -9.31 12.00
CA THR A 261 2.65 -8.49 12.41
C THR A 261 2.79 -7.32 11.44
N ILE A 262 2.85 -6.11 11.98
CA ILE A 262 2.98 -4.86 11.23
C ILE A 262 4.31 -4.22 11.61
N ARG A 263 5.10 -3.85 10.60
CA ARG A 263 6.39 -3.19 10.76
C ARG A 263 6.52 -2.05 9.77
N ASP A 264 7.05 -0.92 10.24
CA ASP A 264 7.57 0.10 9.33
C ASP A 264 8.95 -0.36 8.84
N TRP A 265 9.33 -0.04 7.60
CA TRP A 265 10.52 -0.65 7.00
C TRP A 265 11.46 0.36 6.28
N LEU A 266 10.96 1.56 5.98
CA LEU A 266 11.72 2.65 5.35
C LEU A 266 11.59 3.87 6.28
N ASP A 267 11.10 4.99 5.75
CA ASP A 267 10.88 6.24 6.45
C ASP A 267 9.54 6.86 5.99
N PRO A 268 9.02 7.87 6.71
CA PRO A 268 7.71 8.45 6.42
C PRO A 268 7.61 9.23 5.11
N LYS A 269 8.72 9.59 4.45
CA LYS A 269 8.71 10.46 3.25
C LYS A 269 8.67 9.66 1.95
N HIS A 270 9.31 8.50 1.94
CA HIS A 270 9.51 7.74 0.70
C HIS A 270 8.44 6.67 0.49
N TYR A 271 7.95 6.62 -0.75
CA TYR A 271 6.95 5.68 -1.20
C TYR A 271 7.58 4.34 -1.56
N LEU A 272 7.12 3.26 -0.92
CA LEU A 272 7.42 1.87 -1.25
C LEU A 272 6.27 1.31 -2.09
N HIS A 273 6.56 0.87 -3.32
CA HIS A 273 5.55 0.39 -4.26
C HIS A 273 5.43 -1.14 -4.24
N ASP A 274 6.56 -1.85 -4.43
CA ASP A 274 6.57 -3.31 -4.55
C ASP A 274 7.62 -3.94 -3.63
N LEU A 275 7.51 -5.26 -3.45
CA LEU A 275 8.51 -6.05 -2.74
C LEU A 275 8.61 -7.47 -3.28
N THR A 276 9.71 -8.14 -2.95
CA THR A 276 9.87 -9.58 -3.13
C THR A 276 10.46 -10.20 -1.87
N ALA A 277 9.93 -11.38 -1.50
CA ALA A 277 10.36 -12.11 -0.32
C ALA A 277 11.06 -13.44 -0.65
N THR A 278 10.84 -14.01 -1.83
CA THR A 278 11.43 -15.29 -2.27
C THR A 278 11.13 -15.50 -3.76
N ASP A 279 11.77 -16.48 -4.38
CA ASP A 279 11.30 -17.01 -5.67
C ASP A 279 9.91 -17.63 -5.46
N LYS A 280 8.90 -17.13 -6.18
CA LYS A 280 7.51 -17.60 -6.08
C LYS A 280 7.35 -19.06 -6.49
N ARG A 281 8.23 -19.55 -7.37
CA ARG A 281 8.24 -20.94 -7.85
C ARG A 281 8.83 -21.88 -6.78
N HIS A 282 9.72 -21.35 -5.93
CA HIS A 282 10.36 -22.09 -4.84
C HIS A 282 10.44 -21.23 -3.57
N PRO A 283 9.36 -21.19 -2.77
CA PRO A 283 9.26 -20.28 -1.63
C PRO A 283 10.30 -20.48 -0.51
N THR A 284 10.99 -21.62 -0.50
CA THR A 284 12.03 -21.94 0.50
C THR A 284 13.40 -21.32 0.18
N VAL A 285 13.60 -20.73 -1.01
CA VAL A 285 14.88 -20.13 -1.42
C VAL A 285 15.35 -19.05 -0.45
N ASN A 286 14.40 -18.28 0.09
CA ASN A 286 14.67 -17.23 1.07
C ASN A 286 13.80 -17.42 2.33
N ALA A 287 13.64 -18.67 2.77
CA ALA A 287 12.92 -18.99 4.00
C ALA A 287 13.53 -18.20 5.17
N ASN A 288 12.68 -17.47 5.92
CA ASN A 288 13.10 -16.62 7.04
C ASN A 288 14.13 -15.53 6.68
N GLY A 289 14.33 -15.26 5.39
CA GLY A 289 15.30 -14.29 4.92
C GLY A 289 14.74 -12.87 4.82
N PRO A 290 15.60 -11.90 4.46
CA PRO A 290 15.19 -10.52 4.28
C PRO A 290 14.22 -10.35 3.10
N VAL A 291 13.37 -9.34 3.20
CA VAL A 291 12.45 -8.93 2.14
C VAL A 291 13.03 -7.67 1.49
N TYR A 292 12.91 -7.55 0.16
CA TYR A 292 13.54 -6.51 -0.65
C TYR A 292 12.49 -5.69 -1.38
N GLY A 293 12.57 -4.36 -1.29
CA GLY A 293 11.52 -3.46 -1.78
C GLY A 293 11.97 -2.55 -2.90
N ALA A 294 10.99 -2.02 -3.65
CA ALA A 294 11.19 -1.11 -4.76
C ALA A 294 10.43 0.20 -4.51
N THR A 295 11.16 1.32 -4.56
CA THR A 295 10.63 2.66 -4.29
C THR A 295 10.34 3.41 -5.60
N GLU A 296 9.39 2.91 -6.39
CA GLU A 296 8.99 3.50 -7.68
C GLU A 296 8.78 5.01 -7.54
N LEU A 297 9.34 5.80 -8.46
CA LEU A 297 9.36 7.28 -8.50
C LEU A 297 10.01 7.97 -7.29
N SER A 298 10.10 7.33 -6.11
CA SER A 298 10.35 8.02 -4.86
C SER A 298 11.83 8.30 -4.61
N THR A 299 12.67 7.26 -4.53
CA THR A 299 14.09 7.39 -4.20
C THR A 299 14.93 6.35 -4.96
N ASN A 300 16.27 6.48 -4.91
CA ASN A 300 17.23 5.56 -5.53
C ASN A 300 17.67 4.44 -4.58
N THR A 301 16.96 4.21 -3.48
CA THR A 301 17.33 3.22 -2.48
C THR A 301 16.42 2.01 -2.53
N MET A 302 17.00 0.82 -2.42
CA MET A 302 16.31 -0.44 -2.19
C MET A 302 16.24 -0.66 -0.68
N PRO A 303 15.10 -0.47 -0.04
CA PRO A 303 14.97 -0.84 1.36
C PRO A 303 14.91 -2.35 1.54
N VAL A 304 15.38 -2.80 2.70
CA VAL A 304 15.49 -4.21 3.08
C VAL A 304 15.04 -4.37 4.51
N LEU A 305 14.15 -5.34 4.77
CA LEU A 305 13.68 -5.70 6.11
C LEU A 305 14.03 -7.16 6.39
N ASP A 306 14.74 -7.41 7.49
CA ASP A 306 14.87 -8.74 8.08
C ASP A 306 13.75 -8.95 9.10
N PRO A 307 12.71 -9.74 8.77
CA PRO A 307 11.57 -9.93 9.65
C PRO A 307 11.85 -10.84 10.84
N VAL A 308 13.00 -11.52 10.91
CA VAL A 308 13.38 -12.39 12.03
C VAL A 308 14.23 -11.64 13.04
N ARG A 309 15.11 -10.75 12.56
CA ARG A 309 15.99 -9.92 13.40
C ARG A 309 15.36 -8.58 13.80
N ASP A 310 14.23 -8.20 13.21
CA ASP A 310 13.61 -6.87 13.37
C ASP A 310 14.55 -5.74 12.96
N GLU A 311 15.37 -5.98 11.92
CA GLU A 311 16.33 -5.03 11.39
C GLU A 311 15.88 -4.51 10.03
N LYS A 312 16.10 -3.21 9.79
CA LYS A 312 15.89 -2.59 8.49
C LYS A 312 17.12 -1.78 8.07
N HIS A 313 17.40 -1.78 6.77
CA HIS A 313 18.43 -0.94 6.18
C HIS A 313 18.07 -0.59 4.73
N VAL A 314 18.89 0.25 4.10
CA VAL A 314 18.73 0.64 2.70
C VAL A 314 20.00 0.36 1.92
N VAL A 315 19.85 -0.05 0.67
CA VAL A 315 20.93 -0.25 -0.29
C VAL A 315 20.80 0.79 -1.39
N ALA A 316 21.83 1.57 -1.65
CA ALA A 316 21.82 2.53 -2.76
C ALA A 316 21.85 1.78 -4.10
N MET A 317 20.83 1.96 -4.93
CA MET A 317 20.77 1.38 -6.27
C MET A 317 21.47 2.29 -7.29
N PRO A 318 22.37 1.77 -8.12
CA PRO A 318 23.07 2.56 -9.13
C PRO A 318 22.28 2.66 -10.44
N VAL A 319 22.62 3.68 -11.23
CA VAL A 319 22.37 3.75 -12.68
C VAL A 319 23.72 3.91 -13.38
N ARG A 320 23.86 3.47 -14.64
CA ARG A 320 25.14 3.49 -15.36
C ARG A 320 25.65 4.91 -15.64
N ASP A 321 24.74 5.81 -16.01
CA ASP A 321 25.05 7.22 -16.31
C ASP A 321 24.12 8.16 -15.51
N PRO A 322 24.43 8.44 -14.23
CA PRO A 322 23.57 9.25 -13.38
C PRO A 322 23.45 10.70 -13.86
N ALA A 323 24.44 11.22 -14.59
CA ALA A 323 24.44 12.60 -15.07
C ALA A 323 23.37 12.80 -16.16
N ARG A 324 23.24 11.84 -17.08
CA ARG A 324 22.26 11.90 -18.17
C ARG A 324 20.92 11.22 -17.86
N THR A 325 20.85 10.37 -16.83
CA THR A 325 19.63 9.64 -16.49
C THR A 325 18.61 10.56 -15.80
N PRO A 326 17.45 10.86 -16.40
CA PRO A 326 16.47 11.80 -15.85
C PRO A 326 15.85 11.33 -14.54
N SER A 327 15.45 12.29 -13.69
CA SER A 327 14.75 12.04 -12.44
C SER A 327 13.23 12.06 -12.63
N SER A 328 12.51 11.23 -11.86
CA SER A 328 11.06 11.22 -11.77
C SER A 328 10.46 12.58 -11.39
N ALA A 329 11.22 13.46 -10.72
CA ALA A 329 10.81 14.81 -10.37
C ALA A 329 10.38 15.62 -11.59
N LEU A 330 10.97 15.38 -12.76
CA LEU A 330 10.63 16.08 -14.01
C LEU A 330 9.18 15.83 -14.45
N ALA A 331 8.65 14.63 -14.19
CA ALA A 331 7.27 14.27 -14.52
C ALA A 331 6.30 14.49 -13.34
N ASN A 332 6.82 14.71 -12.13
CA ASN A 332 6.06 14.80 -10.89
C ASN A 332 6.42 16.08 -10.10
N PRO A 333 6.32 17.27 -10.70
CA PRO A 333 6.68 18.51 -10.01
C PRO A 333 5.70 18.82 -8.87
N VAL A 334 6.24 19.27 -7.73
CA VAL A 334 5.43 19.81 -6.65
C VAL A 334 5.06 21.26 -6.95
N PHE A 335 3.86 21.48 -7.51
CA PHE A 335 3.34 22.83 -7.80
C PHE A 335 2.43 23.39 -6.71
N ALA A 336 1.95 22.54 -5.80
CA ALA A 336 1.20 22.97 -4.62
C ALA A 336 1.62 22.16 -3.38
N ALA A 337 1.71 22.87 -2.25
CA ALA A 337 2.23 22.31 -1.01
C ALA A 337 1.40 21.12 -0.52
N SER A 338 2.09 20.06 -0.10
CA SER A 338 1.56 18.95 0.70
C SER A 338 1.29 19.42 2.13
N PRO A 339 0.19 18.98 2.77
CA PRO A 339 -0.05 19.26 4.20
C PRO A 339 0.97 18.59 5.12
N TYR A 340 1.75 17.63 4.63
CA TYR A 340 2.75 16.88 5.42
C TYR A 340 4.19 17.32 5.13
N PHE A 341 4.52 17.61 3.87
CA PHE A 341 5.90 17.86 3.41
C PHE A 341 6.09 19.24 2.76
N GLY A 342 5.06 20.08 2.75
CA GLY A 342 5.14 21.39 2.09
C GLY A 342 5.48 21.26 0.61
N MET A 343 6.45 22.07 0.15
CA MET A 343 6.94 22.08 -1.23
C MET A 343 8.10 21.11 -1.49
N GLU A 344 8.44 20.24 -0.54
CA GLU A 344 9.56 19.29 -0.69
C GLU A 344 9.31 18.28 -1.84
N GLN A 345 10.27 18.12 -2.73
CA GLN A 345 10.24 17.14 -3.82
C GLN A 345 10.66 15.75 -3.30
N VAL A 346 9.72 15.03 -2.67
CA VAL A 346 9.97 13.69 -2.09
C VAL A 346 10.01 12.54 -3.10
N TRP A 347 9.68 12.81 -4.37
CA TRP A 347 9.82 11.87 -5.48
C TRP A 347 10.87 12.39 -6.46
N ASP A 348 12.07 11.80 -6.43
CA ASP A 348 13.19 12.25 -7.26
C ASP A 348 14.06 11.11 -7.82
N SER A 349 13.57 9.87 -7.76
CA SER A 349 14.27 8.68 -8.24
C SER A 349 14.73 8.79 -9.71
N ARG A 350 15.99 8.46 -9.96
CA ARG A 350 16.58 8.18 -11.28
C ARG A 350 16.60 6.68 -11.61
N VAL A 351 16.64 5.82 -10.59
CA VAL A 351 16.60 4.36 -10.75
C VAL A 351 15.18 3.92 -11.10
N ASN A 352 14.18 4.54 -10.47
CA ASN A 352 12.77 4.27 -10.66
C ASN A 352 12.45 2.76 -10.60
N ALA A 353 12.98 2.08 -9.57
CA ALA A 353 12.86 0.64 -9.38
C ALA A 353 11.40 0.24 -9.17
N HIS A 354 11.00 -0.88 -9.79
CA HIS A 354 9.64 -1.40 -9.75
C HIS A 354 9.66 -2.94 -9.91
N SER A 355 8.57 -3.58 -9.49
CA SER A 355 8.25 -5.01 -9.64
C SER A 355 9.45 -5.95 -9.43
N PRO A 356 10.00 -6.09 -8.22
CA PRO A 356 11.09 -7.02 -7.99
C PRO A 356 10.63 -8.49 -8.03
N ALA A 357 11.48 -9.38 -8.52
CA ALA A 357 11.33 -10.83 -8.32
C ALA A 357 12.68 -11.48 -8.02
N MET A 358 12.64 -12.51 -7.19
CA MET A 358 13.81 -13.29 -6.83
C MET A 358 13.89 -14.58 -7.66
N ASP A 359 15.09 -14.97 -8.06
CA ASP A 359 15.34 -16.27 -8.70
C ASP A 359 15.80 -17.35 -7.71
N ARG A 360 15.98 -18.57 -8.22
CA ARG A 360 16.39 -19.75 -7.43
C ARG A 360 17.75 -19.61 -6.76
N GLN A 361 18.59 -18.70 -7.20
CA GLN A 361 19.91 -18.43 -6.63
C GLN A 361 19.85 -17.34 -5.56
N GLY A 362 18.68 -16.72 -5.34
CA GLY A 362 18.48 -15.63 -4.40
C GLY A 362 18.81 -14.25 -4.98
N ARG A 363 18.99 -14.13 -6.30
CA ARG A 363 19.24 -12.85 -6.97
C ARG A 363 17.92 -12.14 -7.20
N ILE A 364 17.90 -10.83 -7.01
CA ILE A 364 16.69 -10.00 -7.09
C ILE A 364 16.75 -9.14 -8.34
N TYR A 365 15.79 -9.34 -9.24
CA TYR A 365 15.63 -8.63 -10.51
C TYR A 365 14.62 -7.53 -10.30
N PHE A 366 14.93 -6.32 -10.74
CA PHE A 366 14.06 -5.16 -10.74
C PHE A 366 13.80 -4.72 -12.17
N THR A 367 12.59 -4.25 -12.47
CA THR A 367 12.40 -3.31 -13.58
C THR A 367 12.91 -1.96 -13.10
N ALA A 368 14.04 -1.52 -13.64
CA ALA A 368 14.71 -0.31 -13.19
C ALA A 368 15.43 0.36 -14.34
N GLN A 369 15.42 1.68 -14.35
CA GLN A 369 16.19 2.46 -15.28
C GLN A 369 17.68 2.26 -14.99
N ASN A 370 18.43 1.79 -15.98
CA ASN A 370 19.88 1.66 -15.85
C ASN A 370 20.65 2.64 -16.74
N ARG A 371 19.97 3.30 -17.70
CA ARG A 371 20.54 4.26 -18.64
C ARG A 371 19.55 5.37 -19.03
N PRO A 372 19.99 6.44 -19.71
CA PRO A 372 19.10 7.45 -20.26
C PRO A 372 18.14 6.88 -21.31
N PRO A 373 16.89 7.38 -21.40
CA PRO A 373 15.91 6.87 -22.35
C PRO A 373 16.25 7.15 -23.82
N ASN A 374 17.09 8.15 -24.09
CA ASN A 374 17.56 8.47 -25.44
C ASN A 374 18.81 7.67 -25.86
N ASP A 375 19.39 6.88 -24.97
CA ASP A 375 20.53 6.02 -25.24
C ASP A 375 20.06 4.61 -25.60
N ILE A 376 19.83 4.38 -26.89
CA ILE A 376 19.31 3.10 -27.42
C ILE A 376 20.47 2.23 -27.89
N PRO A 377 20.63 1.00 -27.38
CA PRO A 377 21.70 0.12 -27.81
C PRO A 377 21.67 -0.19 -29.33
N PRO A 378 22.83 -0.28 -30.02
CA PRO A 378 22.87 -0.56 -31.45
C PRO A 378 22.14 -1.84 -31.87
N TYR A 379 22.16 -2.88 -31.03
CA TYR A 379 21.51 -4.16 -31.30
C TYR A 379 19.97 -4.12 -31.26
N CYS A 380 19.36 -2.97 -30.95
CA CYS A 380 17.92 -2.76 -31.01
C CYS A 380 17.40 -2.33 -32.39
N LYS A 381 18.31 -2.05 -33.32
CA LYS A 381 18.03 -1.64 -34.69
C LYS A 381 17.85 -2.84 -35.63
N LYS A 382 17.22 -2.62 -36.79
CA LYS A 382 16.81 -3.66 -37.73
C LYS A 382 17.97 -4.46 -38.34
N ASP A 383 19.16 -3.86 -38.41
CA ASP A 383 20.42 -4.45 -38.88
C ASP A 383 21.07 -5.42 -37.88
N SER A 384 20.53 -5.51 -36.66
CA SER A 384 20.96 -6.47 -35.64
C SER A 384 20.68 -7.93 -36.05
N PRO A 385 21.51 -8.90 -35.61
CA PRO A 385 21.22 -10.32 -35.79
C PRO A 385 20.05 -10.80 -34.91
N LEU A 386 19.54 -9.97 -34.00
CA LEU A 386 18.40 -10.32 -33.15
C LEU A 386 17.11 -10.37 -33.97
N ARG A 387 16.46 -11.53 -33.98
CA ARG A 387 15.19 -11.74 -34.69
C ARG A 387 14.12 -10.72 -34.29
N SER A 388 14.03 -10.39 -33.00
CA SER A 388 13.09 -9.38 -32.49
C SER A 388 13.37 -7.99 -33.05
N ALA A 389 14.63 -7.60 -33.21
CA ALA A 389 15.00 -6.30 -33.78
C ALA A 389 14.72 -6.24 -35.29
N GLN A 390 14.91 -7.35 -36.01
CA GLN A 390 14.59 -7.46 -37.43
C GLN A 390 13.08 -7.33 -37.70
N LEU A 391 12.26 -7.94 -36.83
CA LEU A 391 10.80 -7.94 -36.95
C LEU A 391 10.15 -6.67 -36.36
N TYR A 392 10.72 -6.11 -35.30
CA TYR A 392 10.11 -5.01 -34.56
C TYR A 392 11.19 -4.09 -33.95
N PRO A 393 11.90 -3.31 -34.77
CA PRO A 393 12.98 -2.45 -34.30
C PRO A 393 12.46 -1.37 -33.34
N LEU A 394 13.14 -1.19 -32.21
CA LEU A 394 12.79 -0.19 -31.19
C LEU A 394 13.84 0.93 -31.18
N THR A 395 13.64 1.92 -32.06
CA THR A 395 14.61 3.01 -32.28
C THR A 395 14.10 4.37 -31.87
N GLN A 396 12.91 4.45 -31.27
CA GLN A 396 12.34 5.72 -30.82
C GLN A 396 13.08 6.23 -29.59
N GLN A 397 13.74 7.37 -29.73
CA GLN A 397 14.37 8.07 -28.62
C GLN A 397 13.32 8.87 -27.85
N HIS A 398 13.48 8.90 -26.52
CA HIS A 398 12.67 9.71 -25.62
C HIS A 398 13.58 10.62 -24.80
N ASP A 399 13.24 11.90 -24.74
CA ASP A 399 13.92 12.87 -23.88
C ASP A 399 13.17 13.07 -22.57
N GLY A 400 13.90 13.45 -21.52
CA GLY A 400 13.35 13.64 -20.19
C GLY A 400 12.90 12.33 -19.53
N PHE A 401 12.19 12.45 -18.41
CA PHE A 401 11.72 11.28 -17.68
C PHE A 401 10.61 10.56 -18.45
N PHE A 402 10.81 9.27 -18.71
CA PHE A 402 9.83 8.39 -19.33
C PHE A 402 9.64 7.18 -18.42
N GLN A 403 8.46 7.00 -17.85
CA GLN A 403 8.23 5.97 -16.81
C GLN A 403 8.54 4.55 -17.31
N ASN A 404 8.31 4.28 -18.60
CA ASN A 404 8.61 3.00 -19.24
C ASN A 404 10.06 2.91 -19.75
N ALA A 405 10.96 3.82 -19.38
CA ALA A 405 12.38 3.74 -19.74
C ALA A 405 13.17 2.70 -18.92
N ARG A 406 12.50 1.79 -18.21
CA ARG A 406 13.14 0.79 -17.35
C ARG A 406 13.72 -0.35 -18.16
N GLN A 407 14.93 -0.77 -17.81
CA GLN A 407 15.53 -2.03 -18.24
C GLN A 407 15.50 -2.97 -17.03
N VAL A 408 16.47 -3.88 -16.93
CA VAL A 408 16.56 -4.82 -15.82
C VAL A 408 17.84 -4.56 -15.03
N THR A 409 17.69 -4.45 -13.72
CA THR A 409 18.80 -4.35 -12.77
C THR A 409 18.68 -5.50 -11.79
N VAL A 410 19.77 -6.23 -11.60
CA VAL A 410 19.83 -7.40 -10.71
C VAL A 410 20.72 -7.07 -9.52
N TYR A 411 20.22 -7.30 -8.31
CA TYR A 411 20.98 -7.26 -7.08
C TYR A 411 21.25 -8.68 -6.58
N ASP A 412 22.51 -8.99 -6.27
CA ASP A 412 22.89 -10.24 -5.60
C ASP A 412 23.21 -9.96 -4.13
N PRO A 413 22.34 -10.35 -3.18
CA PRO A 413 22.57 -10.16 -1.75
C PRO A 413 23.84 -10.85 -1.22
N ARG A 414 24.32 -11.92 -1.86
CA ARG A 414 25.49 -12.68 -1.38
C ARG A 414 26.79 -11.92 -1.65
N SER A 415 26.86 -11.23 -2.78
CA SER A 415 28.05 -10.49 -3.19
C SER A 415 27.92 -8.98 -3.02
N ASN A 416 26.71 -8.49 -2.69
CA ASN A 416 26.35 -7.07 -2.63
C ASN A 416 26.65 -6.33 -3.95
N LYS A 417 26.44 -7.00 -5.09
CA LYS A 417 26.72 -6.48 -6.43
C LYS A 417 25.45 -6.23 -7.23
N PHE A 418 25.49 -5.18 -8.03
CA PHE A 418 24.49 -4.89 -9.06
C PHE A 418 24.99 -5.33 -10.43
N THR A 419 24.11 -5.93 -11.24
CA THR A 419 24.34 -6.31 -12.63
C THR A 419 23.21 -5.77 -13.49
N PHE A 420 23.54 -5.21 -14.66
CA PHE A 420 22.58 -4.58 -15.54
C PHE A 420 22.35 -5.44 -16.79
N ILE A 421 21.09 -5.81 -17.06
CA ILE A 421 20.68 -6.45 -18.31
C ILE A 421 19.99 -5.38 -19.16
N ASP A 422 20.67 -4.97 -20.22
CA ASP A 422 20.28 -3.81 -21.02
C ASP A 422 19.29 -4.20 -22.12
N THR A 423 18.00 -4.11 -21.80
CA THR A 423 16.91 -4.47 -22.71
C THR A 423 16.66 -3.38 -23.75
N CYS A 424 16.27 -3.79 -24.96
CA CYS A 424 15.82 -2.89 -26.02
C CYS A 424 14.43 -2.31 -25.78
N PHE A 425 13.62 -3.03 -25.01
CA PHE A 425 12.27 -2.63 -24.64
C PHE A 425 12.23 -2.06 -23.23
N GLY A 426 11.26 -1.18 -23.01
CA GLY A 426 10.87 -0.72 -21.68
C GLY A 426 10.13 -1.81 -20.90
N THR A 427 10.33 -1.84 -19.58
CA THR A 427 9.74 -2.84 -18.68
C THR A 427 8.87 -2.21 -17.60
N GLN A 428 7.89 -2.95 -17.07
CA GLN A 428 7.06 -2.55 -15.94
C GLN A 428 6.89 -3.68 -14.94
N HIS A 429 6.00 -4.65 -15.18
CA HIS A 429 5.90 -5.84 -14.34
C HIS A 429 6.81 -6.92 -14.91
N LEU A 430 7.40 -7.72 -14.02
CA LEU A 430 8.17 -8.90 -14.41
C LEU A 430 7.66 -10.14 -13.69
N ASN A 431 7.82 -11.30 -14.32
CA ASN A 431 7.57 -12.58 -13.68
C ASN A 431 8.42 -13.69 -14.31
N PHE A 432 8.88 -14.63 -13.48
CA PHE A 432 9.59 -15.81 -13.96
C PHE A 432 8.61 -16.86 -14.50
N ALA A 433 8.95 -17.44 -15.66
CA ALA A 433 8.32 -18.66 -16.15
C ALA A 433 8.84 -19.89 -15.41
N GLU A 434 8.04 -20.95 -15.44
CA GLU A 434 8.42 -22.30 -15.00
C GLU A 434 8.97 -23.08 -16.20
N ASP A 435 10.11 -22.65 -16.75
CA ASP A 435 10.77 -23.29 -17.89
C ASP A 435 12.27 -23.56 -17.63
N GLU A 436 12.91 -24.30 -18.52
CA GLU A 436 14.33 -24.71 -18.40
C GLU A 436 15.34 -23.55 -18.50
N ASN A 437 14.86 -22.37 -18.92
CA ASN A 437 15.66 -21.18 -19.18
C ASN A 437 15.57 -20.14 -18.07
N ASP A 438 14.71 -20.37 -17.07
CA ASP A 438 14.32 -19.36 -16.09
C ASP A 438 13.94 -18.06 -16.82
N THR A 439 13.08 -18.16 -17.85
CA THR A 439 12.70 -17.00 -18.66
C THR A 439 11.98 -15.96 -17.81
N LEU A 440 12.50 -14.74 -17.82
CA LEU A 440 11.91 -13.59 -17.16
C LEU A 440 11.07 -12.82 -18.18
N TRP A 441 9.74 -12.85 -18.01
CA TRP A 441 8.78 -12.16 -18.86
C TRP A 441 8.49 -10.76 -18.33
N PHE A 442 8.27 -9.82 -19.24
CA PHE A 442 8.01 -8.43 -18.93
C PHE A 442 6.76 -7.92 -19.64
N SER A 443 5.95 -7.15 -18.91
CA SER A 443 4.96 -6.24 -19.49
C SER A 443 5.57 -4.85 -19.69
N GLY A 444 5.04 -4.07 -20.63
CA GLY A 444 5.22 -2.62 -20.68
C GLY A 444 3.95 -1.88 -20.22
N ASN A 445 4.07 -0.62 -19.81
CA ASN A 445 2.92 0.28 -19.60
C ASN A 445 2.61 1.13 -20.84
N THR A 446 2.96 0.62 -22.02
CA THR A 446 2.87 1.34 -23.29
C THR A 446 1.70 0.81 -24.12
N GLN A 447 1.02 1.71 -24.83
CA GLN A 447 -0.12 1.38 -25.69
C GLN A 447 0.24 1.55 -27.18
N GLY A 448 -0.61 1.05 -28.07
CA GLY A 448 -0.45 1.21 -29.52
C GLY A 448 0.83 0.57 -30.06
N LYS A 449 1.60 1.32 -30.88
CA LYS A 449 2.86 0.87 -31.50
C LYS A 449 4.03 0.67 -30.52
N SER A 450 3.78 0.77 -29.22
CA SER A 450 4.76 0.43 -28.19
C SER A 450 4.25 -0.69 -27.28
N ALA A 451 3.05 -1.23 -27.54
CA ALA A 451 2.49 -2.37 -26.83
C ALA A 451 3.18 -3.65 -27.31
N LEU A 452 4.02 -4.21 -26.44
CA LEU A 452 4.83 -5.40 -26.73
C LEU A 452 4.91 -6.29 -25.49
N VAL A 453 5.35 -7.52 -25.72
CA VAL A 453 5.83 -8.43 -24.69
C VAL A 453 7.34 -8.61 -24.87
N GLY A 454 8.09 -8.51 -23.78
CA GLY A 454 9.54 -8.72 -23.77
C GLY A 454 9.92 -9.84 -22.82
N TRP A 455 11.08 -10.46 -23.05
CA TRP A 455 11.61 -11.50 -22.18
C TRP A 455 13.13 -11.51 -22.15
N VAL A 456 13.67 -12.09 -21.07
CA VAL A 456 15.10 -12.37 -20.89
C VAL A 456 15.26 -13.84 -20.49
N ASN A 457 16.03 -14.60 -21.25
CA ASN A 457 16.55 -15.91 -20.84
C ASN A 457 17.67 -15.67 -19.82
N THR A 458 17.34 -15.76 -18.54
CA THR A 458 18.28 -15.41 -17.46
C THR A 458 19.42 -16.42 -17.38
N LYS A 459 19.17 -17.70 -17.61
CA LYS A 459 20.21 -18.74 -17.67
C LYS A 459 21.27 -18.41 -18.74
N LYS A 460 20.84 -18.05 -19.95
CA LYS A 460 21.73 -17.63 -21.03
C LYS A 460 22.51 -16.37 -20.66
N PHE A 461 21.85 -15.37 -20.06
CA PHE A 461 22.53 -14.16 -19.60
C PHE A 461 23.65 -14.48 -18.60
N TRP A 462 23.42 -15.34 -17.62
CA TRP A 462 24.45 -15.70 -16.64
C TRP A 462 25.56 -16.60 -17.18
N GLN A 463 25.31 -17.30 -18.30
CA GLN A 463 26.33 -18.08 -19.00
C GLN A 463 27.24 -17.20 -19.87
N THR A 464 26.69 -16.17 -20.51
CA THR A 464 27.42 -15.39 -21.53
C THR A 464 27.82 -13.99 -21.09
N GLY A 465 27.09 -13.40 -20.13
CA GLY A 465 27.17 -11.98 -19.78
C GLY A 465 26.59 -11.04 -20.85
N ASP A 466 26.01 -11.57 -21.93
CA ASP A 466 25.56 -10.80 -23.09
C ASP A 466 24.04 -10.61 -23.07
N ALA A 467 23.61 -9.38 -22.80
CA ALA A 467 22.20 -8.99 -22.77
C ALA A 467 21.52 -9.06 -24.13
N ALA A 468 22.24 -8.82 -25.24
CA ALA A 468 21.66 -8.81 -26.58
C ALA A 468 21.18 -10.21 -26.96
N VAL A 469 22.03 -11.23 -26.78
CA VAL A 469 21.67 -12.61 -27.15
C VAL A 469 20.74 -13.29 -26.15
N ALA A 470 20.60 -12.75 -24.94
CA ALA A 470 19.76 -13.29 -23.88
C ALA A 470 18.32 -12.76 -23.90
N GLN A 471 18.01 -11.73 -24.68
CA GLN A 471 16.68 -11.11 -24.70
C GLN A 471 15.91 -11.36 -25.99
N GLY A 472 14.60 -11.12 -25.93
CA GLY A 472 13.73 -11.03 -27.10
C GLY A 472 12.48 -10.21 -26.77
N TRP A 473 11.78 -9.77 -27.81
CA TRP A 473 10.48 -9.11 -27.71
C TRP A 473 9.64 -9.35 -28.97
N SER A 474 8.34 -9.12 -28.82
CA SER A 474 7.39 -9.14 -29.93
C SER A 474 6.25 -8.15 -29.68
N ALA A 475 5.73 -7.55 -30.75
CA ALA A 475 4.45 -6.86 -30.71
C ALA A 475 3.33 -7.83 -30.32
N LEU A 476 2.27 -7.29 -29.71
CA LEU A 476 1.02 -8.03 -29.49
C LEU A 476 0.21 -8.03 -30.79
N VAL A 477 0.12 -9.19 -31.44
CA VAL A 477 -0.59 -9.37 -32.71
C VAL A 477 -1.89 -10.13 -32.47
N VAL A 478 -3.00 -9.59 -32.97
CA VAL A 478 -4.28 -10.30 -33.00
C VAL A 478 -4.34 -11.12 -34.29
N ASP A 479 -4.42 -12.44 -34.16
CA ASP A 479 -4.58 -13.36 -35.29
C ASP A 479 -6.01 -13.26 -35.87
N THR A 480 -6.24 -12.30 -36.76
CA THR A 480 -7.58 -12.06 -37.32
C THR A 480 -7.98 -13.08 -38.40
N ASN A 481 -7.03 -13.82 -38.97
CA ASN A 481 -7.31 -14.84 -39.99
C ASN A 481 -7.26 -16.28 -39.44
N GLY A 482 -6.86 -16.46 -38.18
CA GLY A 482 -6.87 -17.73 -37.46
C GLY A 482 -5.80 -18.71 -37.94
N ASN A 483 -4.72 -18.25 -38.59
CA ASN A 483 -3.72 -19.13 -39.18
C ASN A 483 -2.60 -19.53 -38.20
N GLY A 484 -2.58 -18.96 -36.98
CA GLY A 484 -1.57 -19.20 -35.96
C GLY A 484 -0.17 -18.70 -36.31
N LYS A 485 -0.03 -17.82 -37.29
CA LYS A 485 1.24 -17.31 -37.82
C LYS A 485 1.28 -15.78 -37.79
N ARG A 486 2.48 -15.24 -37.68
CA ARG A 486 2.72 -13.80 -37.87
C ARG A 486 2.92 -13.51 -39.36
N ASP A 487 1.87 -13.01 -40.01
CA ASP A 487 1.94 -12.61 -41.42
C ASP A 487 2.71 -11.29 -41.60
N GLU A 488 3.17 -11.02 -42.82
CA GLU A 488 4.02 -9.86 -43.12
C GLU A 488 3.36 -8.52 -42.79
N ASP A 489 2.04 -8.42 -42.95
CA ASP A 489 1.24 -7.22 -42.69
C ASP A 489 1.12 -6.85 -41.20
N TYR A 490 1.56 -7.73 -40.29
CA TYR A 490 1.53 -7.52 -38.83
C TYR A 490 2.91 -7.20 -38.22
N ASN A 491 3.89 -6.84 -39.06
CA ASN A 491 5.26 -6.51 -38.62
C ASN A 491 5.47 -5.03 -38.31
#